data_AF-A0A9E3DBB8-F1
#
_entry.id   AF-A0A9E3DBB8-F1
#
_cell.length_a   1.000
_cell.length_b   1.000
_cell.length_c   1.000
_cell.angle_alpha   90.00
_cell.angle_beta   90.00
_cell.angle_gamma   90.00
#
_symmetry.space_group_name_H-M   'P 1'
#
loop_
_entity.id
_entity.type
_entity.pdbx_description
1 polymer ?
#
loop_
_entity_poly.entity_id
_entity_poly.type
_entity_poly.pdbx_seq_one_letter_code
_entity_poly.pdbx_strand_id
1 'polypeptide(L)'
;MPSRTSSLPGGAAGMLAFALICGTAVGYTPSVADLDATARAVGNQREIAERVGRSVFATKWSAEVSQISANSLNGHLIVGIRIWGVKFHQPLTRGDFVSEVVALVEKTFAAAPATEEIDLWASVPIAVAKGVIVSGDLAKPTSRTVFSITVRRGEAPAALRLRASRGDAGVFWDERWARSAFKAPA
;
A
#
# COMPACT_ATOMS: atom_id res chain seq x y z
N MET A 1 -58.89 -35.03 -50.93
CA MET A 1 -58.00 -36.06 -51.53
C MET A 1 -56.90 -35.32 -52.29
N PRO A 2 -55.62 -35.73 -52.23
CA PRO A 2 -55.01 -36.83 -51.42
C PRO A 2 -55.17 -36.63 -49.89
N SER A 3 -54.79 -37.51 -48.94
CA SER A 3 -54.28 -38.91 -48.88
C SER A 3 -52.76 -39.22 -48.84
N ARG A 4 -52.33 -39.86 -47.73
CA ARG A 4 -51.05 -40.60 -47.48
C ARG A 4 -49.78 -39.74 -47.28
N THR A 5 -48.82 -40.07 -46.39
CA THR A 5 -48.67 -41.20 -45.44
C THR A 5 -47.74 -40.81 -44.27
N SER A 6 -47.83 -41.54 -43.15
CA SER A 6 -46.96 -41.42 -41.97
C SER A 6 -45.70 -42.31 -42.03
N SER A 7 -44.55 -41.80 -41.58
CA SER A 7 -43.55 -42.57 -40.80
C SER A 7 -42.40 -41.69 -40.24
N LEU A 8 -42.18 -41.80 -38.92
CA LEU A 8 -40.89 -41.64 -38.24
C LEU A 8 -40.06 -42.95 -38.48
N PRO A 9 -38.73 -43.04 -38.25
CA PRO A 9 -37.93 -42.29 -37.26
C PRO A 9 -36.52 -41.84 -37.71
N GLY A 10 -35.80 -41.17 -36.79
CA GLY A 10 -34.40 -40.78 -37.01
C GLY A 10 -33.77 -40.16 -35.77
N GLY A 11 -33.45 -40.98 -34.77
CA GLY A 11 -32.68 -40.53 -33.62
C GLY A 11 -31.20 -40.38 -33.97
N ALA A 12 -30.60 -39.23 -33.61
CA ALA A 12 -29.15 -39.08 -33.54
C ALA A 12 -28.84 -38.24 -32.28
N ALA A 13 -27.97 -38.76 -31.43
CA ALA A 13 -27.63 -38.15 -30.16
C ALA A 13 -27.03 -36.75 -30.36
N GLY A 14 -27.69 -35.72 -29.79
CA GLY A 14 -27.05 -34.44 -29.55
C GLY A 14 -25.96 -34.62 -28.49
N MET A 15 -24.72 -34.87 -28.92
CA MET A 15 -23.56 -34.94 -28.03
C MET A 15 -23.44 -33.64 -27.25
N LEU A 16 -23.76 -33.69 -25.96
CA LEU A 16 -23.51 -32.59 -25.04
C LEU A 16 -22.01 -32.50 -24.79
N ALA A 17 -21.31 -31.75 -25.64
CA ALA A 17 -19.88 -31.54 -25.54
C ALA A 17 -19.54 -30.68 -24.32
N PHE A 18 -19.45 -31.32 -23.15
CA PHE A 18 -18.79 -30.76 -21.98
C PHE A 18 -17.30 -30.60 -22.29
N ALA A 19 -16.94 -29.45 -22.86
CA ALA A 19 -15.56 -29.01 -22.92
C ALA A 19 -15.08 -28.79 -21.49
N LEU A 20 -14.43 -29.81 -20.90
CA LEU A 20 -13.64 -29.61 -19.70
C LEU A 20 -12.51 -28.63 -20.05
N ILE A 21 -12.74 -27.36 -19.72
CA ILE A 21 -11.66 -26.39 -19.58
C ILE A 21 -10.92 -26.80 -18.31
N CYS A 22 -10.02 -27.79 -18.45
CA CYS A 22 -8.93 -28.04 -17.52
C CYS A 22 -7.96 -26.86 -17.61
N GLY A 23 -8.41 -25.70 -17.13
CA GLY A 23 -7.54 -24.56 -16.88
C GLY A 23 -6.46 -25.05 -15.94
N THR A 24 -5.21 -25.04 -16.41
CA THR A 24 -4.08 -25.38 -15.57
C THR A 24 -4.05 -24.37 -14.44
N ALA A 25 -4.41 -24.83 -13.23
CA ALA A 25 -4.19 -24.09 -12.01
C ALA A 25 -2.67 -24.06 -11.78
N VAL A 26 -1.99 -23.15 -12.48
CA VAL A 26 -0.58 -22.86 -12.26
C VAL A 26 -0.47 -22.41 -10.81
N GLY A 27 0.20 -23.22 -9.99
CA GLY A 27 0.38 -22.94 -8.58
C GLY A 27 1.04 -21.58 -8.40
N TYR A 28 0.26 -20.59 -7.98
CA TYR A 28 0.77 -19.27 -7.68
C TYR A 28 1.55 -19.33 -6.37
N THR A 29 2.87 -19.40 -6.47
CA THR A 29 3.77 -19.22 -5.33
C THR A 29 3.90 -17.72 -5.07
N PRO A 30 3.36 -17.18 -3.96
CA PRO A 30 3.46 -15.74 -3.67
C PRO A 30 4.91 -15.34 -3.45
N SER A 31 5.31 -14.18 -3.98
CA SER A 31 6.62 -13.60 -3.66
C SER A 31 6.63 -13.01 -2.25
N VAL A 32 7.82 -12.68 -1.72
CA VAL A 32 7.94 -11.95 -0.45
C VAL A 32 7.16 -10.63 -0.49
N ALA A 33 7.15 -9.94 -1.64
CA ALA A 33 6.40 -8.69 -1.81
C ALA A 33 4.88 -8.90 -1.75
N ASP A 34 4.37 -10.07 -2.17
CA ASP A 34 2.95 -10.41 -2.08
C ASP A 34 2.55 -10.79 -0.65
N LEU A 35 3.43 -11.49 0.06
CA LEU A 35 3.26 -11.81 1.48
C LEU A 35 3.29 -10.55 2.34
N ASP A 36 4.25 -9.64 2.12
CA ASP A 36 4.30 -8.34 2.80
C ASP A 36 3.10 -7.45 2.44
N ALA A 37 2.69 -7.41 1.17
CA ALA A 37 1.50 -6.67 0.74
C ALA A 37 0.24 -7.16 1.46
N THR A 38 0.07 -8.48 1.58
CA THR A 38 -1.05 -9.08 2.30
C THR A 38 -0.95 -8.82 3.80
N ALA A 39 0.20 -9.07 4.42
CA ALA A 39 0.38 -8.93 5.86
C ALA A 39 0.24 -7.47 6.36
N ARG A 40 0.63 -6.49 5.55
CA ARG A 40 0.70 -5.06 5.93
C ARG A 40 -0.47 -4.21 5.39
N ALA A 41 -1.38 -4.79 4.61
CA ALA A 41 -2.58 -4.12 4.13
C ALA A 41 -3.68 -4.03 5.21
N VAL A 42 -4.31 -2.86 5.35
CA VAL A 42 -5.46 -2.61 6.23
C VAL A 42 -6.48 -1.64 5.61
N GLY A 43 -7.59 -1.37 6.32
CA GLY A 43 -8.63 -0.42 5.90
C GLY A 43 -9.80 -1.06 5.17
N ASN A 44 -10.86 -0.27 4.91
CA ASN A 44 -12.10 -0.77 4.31
C ASN A 44 -12.03 -1.01 2.78
N GLN A 45 -10.93 -0.63 2.13
CA GLN A 45 -10.62 -0.92 0.72
C GLN A 45 -9.37 -1.81 0.61
N ARG A 46 -9.34 -2.90 1.40
CA ARG A 46 -8.15 -3.76 1.57
C ARG A 46 -7.49 -4.22 0.26
N GLU A 47 -8.26 -4.59 -0.76
CA GLU A 47 -7.72 -5.00 -2.07
C GLU A 47 -6.91 -3.89 -2.77
N ILE A 48 -7.30 -2.62 -2.56
CA ILE A 48 -6.54 -1.46 -3.05
C ILE A 48 -5.25 -1.31 -2.26
N ALA A 49 -5.30 -1.48 -0.92
CA ALA A 49 -4.10 -1.46 -0.08
C ALA A 49 -3.11 -2.58 -0.45
N GLU A 50 -3.59 -3.79 -0.74
CA GLU A 50 -2.76 -4.91 -1.21
C GLU A 50 -2.18 -4.66 -2.61
N ARG A 51 -2.95 -4.05 -3.54
CA ARG A 51 -2.45 -3.68 -4.88
C ARG A 51 -1.36 -2.60 -4.81
N VAL A 52 -1.55 -1.58 -3.97
CA VAL A 52 -0.50 -0.59 -3.67
C VAL A 52 0.70 -1.29 -3.03
N GLY A 53 0.46 -2.17 -2.05
CA GLY A 53 1.47 -2.99 -1.39
C GLY A 53 2.35 -3.74 -2.37
N ARG A 54 1.79 -4.48 -3.33
CA ARG A 54 2.58 -5.22 -4.34
C ARG A 54 3.52 -4.30 -5.13
N SER A 55 3.07 -3.09 -5.51
CA SER A 55 3.90 -2.11 -6.24
C SER A 55 4.99 -1.46 -5.37
N VAL A 56 4.70 -1.27 -4.08
CA VAL A 56 5.63 -0.71 -3.08
C VAL A 56 6.66 -1.76 -2.65
N PHE A 57 6.26 -2.94 -2.19
CA PHE A 57 7.15 -3.99 -1.67
C PHE A 57 7.98 -4.69 -2.75
N ALA A 58 7.63 -4.56 -4.03
CA ALA A 58 8.52 -4.92 -5.14
C ALA A 58 9.79 -4.04 -5.23
N THR A 59 9.89 -2.98 -4.43
CA THR A 59 11.05 -2.08 -4.35
C THR A 59 11.74 -2.22 -3.00
N LYS A 60 13.07 -2.25 -2.99
CA LYS A 60 13.85 -2.19 -1.75
C LYS A 60 13.97 -0.74 -1.29
N TRP A 61 13.37 -0.45 -0.14
CA TRP A 61 13.38 0.88 0.49
C TRP A 61 14.42 0.95 1.60
N SER A 62 14.91 2.16 1.85
CA SER A 62 15.82 2.45 2.96
C SER A 62 15.05 2.54 4.27
N ALA A 63 13.90 3.20 4.29
CA ALA A 63 12.92 3.16 5.37
C ALA A 63 11.94 1.99 5.17
N GLU A 64 11.75 1.18 6.21
CA GLU A 64 10.82 0.06 6.16
C GLU A 64 9.36 0.56 6.16
N VAL A 65 8.60 0.23 5.11
CA VAL A 65 7.15 0.45 5.04
C VAL A 65 6.46 -0.60 5.92
N SER A 66 5.86 -0.17 7.03
CA SER A 66 5.27 -1.04 8.03
C SER A 66 3.78 -1.32 7.82
N GLN A 67 3.06 -0.42 7.17
CA GLN A 67 1.62 -0.57 6.91
C GLN A 67 1.19 0.21 5.66
N ILE A 68 0.24 -0.32 4.91
CA ILE A 68 -0.49 0.41 3.87
C ILE A 68 -1.98 0.26 4.18
N SER A 69 -2.70 1.37 4.24
CA SER A 69 -4.16 1.39 4.43
C SER A 69 -4.83 2.00 3.21
N ALA A 70 -6.01 1.50 2.83
CA ALA A 70 -6.86 2.18 1.87
C ALA A 70 -8.27 2.26 2.43
N ASN A 71 -8.85 3.46 2.43
CA ASN A 71 -10.20 3.71 2.95
C ASN A 71 -11.00 4.54 1.96
N SER A 72 -12.25 4.14 1.72
CA SER A 72 -13.27 4.98 1.10
C SER A 72 -14.16 5.57 2.20
N LEU A 73 -14.33 6.90 2.17
CA LEU A 73 -15.22 7.64 3.07
C LEU A 73 -15.98 8.68 2.26
N ASN A 74 -17.32 8.61 2.27
CA ASN A 74 -18.20 9.50 1.51
C ASN A 74 -17.86 9.60 0.01
N GLY A 75 -17.37 8.51 -0.59
CA GLY A 75 -16.91 8.45 -1.98
C GLY A 75 -15.42 8.77 -2.17
N HIS A 76 -14.77 9.46 -1.22
CA HIS A 76 -13.36 9.81 -1.32
C HIS A 76 -12.46 8.62 -1.00
N LEU A 77 -11.53 8.29 -1.91
CA LEU A 77 -10.52 7.25 -1.69
C LEU A 77 -9.21 7.85 -1.16
N ILE A 78 -8.86 7.49 0.07
CA ILE A 78 -7.64 7.92 0.76
C ILE A 78 -6.74 6.71 0.98
N VAL A 79 -5.44 6.83 0.67
CA VAL A 79 -4.44 5.80 0.94
C VAL A 79 -3.46 6.31 2.00
N GLY A 80 -3.30 5.53 3.06
CA GLY A 80 -2.35 5.79 4.14
C GLY A 80 -1.10 4.91 3.99
N ILE A 81 0.09 5.47 4.18
CA ILE A 81 1.37 4.77 4.16
C ILE A 81 2.07 5.03 5.50
N ARG A 82 2.40 3.97 6.25
CA ARG A 82 3.23 4.09 7.45
C ARG A 82 4.61 3.52 7.18
N ILE A 83 5.63 4.30 7.51
CA ILE A 83 7.04 3.88 7.47
C ILE A 83 7.65 3.99 8.87
N TRP A 84 8.71 3.23 9.13
CA TRP A 84 9.52 3.44 10.34
C TRP A 84 10.50 4.61 10.12
N GLY A 85 10.50 5.56 11.07
CA GLY A 85 11.54 6.60 11.21
C GLY A 85 12.78 6.11 11.96
N VAL A 86 12.95 4.79 12.09
CA VAL A 86 14.08 4.10 12.71
C VAL A 86 14.37 2.85 11.88
N LYS A 87 15.50 2.17 12.17
CA LYS A 87 15.90 0.93 11.49
C LYS A 87 16.04 1.08 9.96
N PHE A 88 16.56 2.22 9.51
CA PHE A 88 16.88 2.37 8.10
C PHE A 88 17.88 1.29 7.66
N HIS A 89 17.58 0.60 6.56
CA HIS A 89 18.43 -0.46 6.02
C HIS A 89 19.81 0.05 5.56
N GLN A 90 19.94 1.36 5.32
CA GLN A 90 21.16 2.07 4.95
C GLN A 90 21.16 3.50 5.57
N PRO A 91 22.33 4.13 5.79
CA PRO A 91 22.40 5.52 6.26
C PRO A 91 21.85 6.53 5.24
N LEU A 92 20.76 7.21 5.58
CA LEU A 92 20.07 8.22 4.75
C LEU A 92 20.51 9.65 5.08
N THR A 93 20.62 10.53 4.08
CA THR A 93 20.46 11.98 4.27
C THR A 93 18.98 12.36 4.33
N ARG A 94 18.67 13.59 4.76
CA ARG A 94 17.30 14.14 4.66
C ARG A 94 16.81 14.22 3.20
N GLY A 95 17.70 14.49 2.24
CA GLY A 95 17.37 14.56 0.81
C GLY A 95 17.03 13.19 0.22
N ASP A 96 17.74 12.15 0.65
CA ASP A 96 17.45 10.75 0.27
C ASP A 96 16.08 10.33 0.81
N PHE A 97 15.81 10.60 2.09
CA PHE A 97 14.51 10.30 2.72
C PHE A 97 13.35 11.02 2.04
N VAL A 98 13.49 12.32 1.73
CA VAL A 98 12.45 13.06 0.98
C VAL A 98 12.25 12.50 -0.43
N SER A 99 13.33 12.07 -1.10
CA SER A 99 13.23 11.44 -2.43
C SER A 99 12.53 10.09 -2.36
N GLU A 100 12.73 9.32 -1.29
CA GLU A 100 12.03 8.07 -1.02
C GLU A 100 10.54 8.29 -0.74
N VAL A 101 10.19 9.31 0.05
CA VAL A 101 8.79 9.74 0.27
C VAL A 101 8.08 10.10 -1.04
N VAL A 102 8.75 10.86 -1.93
CA VAL A 102 8.20 11.20 -3.26
C VAL A 102 7.97 9.93 -4.09
N ALA A 103 8.95 9.02 -4.14
CA ALA A 103 8.84 7.78 -4.92
C ALA A 103 7.74 6.83 -4.40
N LEU A 104 7.53 6.77 -3.07
CA LEU A 104 6.44 6.02 -2.45
C LEU A 104 5.06 6.58 -2.86
N VAL A 105 4.93 7.91 -2.86
CA VAL A 105 3.71 8.63 -3.27
C VAL A 105 3.41 8.42 -4.75
N GLU A 106 4.42 8.56 -5.63
CA GLU A 106 4.28 8.34 -7.08
C GLU A 106 3.84 6.90 -7.40
N LYS A 107 4.49 5.89 -6.82
CA LYS A 107 4.09 4.48 -6.97
C LYS A 107 2.68 4.20 -6.48
N THR A 108 2.28 4.86 -5.41
CA THR A 108 0.95 4.68 -4.81
C THR A 108 -0.15 5.27 -5.69
N PHE A 109 0.03 6.49 -6.21
CA PHE A 109 -0.94 7.06 -7.17
C PHE A 109 -0.99 6.27 -8.49
N ALA A 110 0.13 5.69 -8.93
CA ALA A 110 0.17 4.81 -10.10
C ALA A 110 -0.56 3.47 -9.85
N ALA A 111 -0.40 2.86 -8.68
CA ALA A 111 -1.07 1.60 -8.31
C ALA A 111 -2.55 1.78 -7.93
N ALA A 112 -2.96 2.99 -7.55
CA ALA A 112 -4.35 3.35 -7.27
C ALA A 112 -4.74 4.69 -7.95
N PRO A 113 -5.04 4.66 -9.27
CA PRO A 113 -5.39 5.88 -10.04
C PRO A 113 -6.70 6.58 -9.65
N ALA A 114 -7.48 6.02 -8.71
CA ALA A 114 -8.67 6.66 -8.14
C ALA A 114 -8.41 7.38 -6.80
N THR A 115 -7.25 7.16 -6.17
CA THR A 115 -6.93 7.77 -4.85
C THR A 115 -6.82 9.28 -4.95
N GLU A 116 -7.60 10.03 -4.17
CA GLU A 116 -7.58 11.50 -4.17
C GLU A 116 -6.50 12.08 -3.25
N GLU A 117 -6.14 11.34 -2.20
CA GLU A 117 -5.22 11.75 -1.16
C GLU A 117 -4.35 10.60 -0.69
N ILE A 118 -3.06 10.88 -0.52
CA ILE A 118 -2.12 9.99 0.16
C ILE A 118 -1.64 10.68 1.43
N ASP A 119 -1.87 10.03 2.57
CA ASP A 119 -1.25 10.39 3.84
C ASP A 119 -0.05 9.46 4.08
N LEU A 120 1.13 10.03 4.34
CA LEU A 120 2.31 9.27 4.71
C LEU A 120 2.81 9.71 6.09
N TRP A 121 3.08 8.74 6.97
CA TRP A 121 3.62 8.96 8.32
C TRP A 121 4.89 8.14 8.54
N ALA A 122 5.97 8.78 9.00
CA ALA A 122 7.08 8.09 9.64
C ALA A 122 6.85 8.04 11.15
N SER A 123 6.97 6.85 11.74
CA SER A 123 6.77 6.62 13.19
C SER A 123 8.02 6.06 13.84
N VAL A 124 8.30 6.41 15.09
CA VAL A 124 9.34 5.76 15.91
C VAL A 124 8.72 5.13 17.15
N PRO A 125 9.18 3.95 17.60
CA PRO A 125 8.74 3.36 18.86
C PRO A 125 8.96 4.33 20.03
N ILE A 126 8.00 4.38 20.94
CA ILE A 126 8.18 5.02 22.24
C ILE A 126 8.88 4.01 23.14
N ALA A 127 10.00 4.40 23.77
CA ALA A 127 10.72 3.54 24.68
C ALA A 127 9.89 3.28 25.95
N VAL A 128 9.37 2.06 26.08
CA VAL A 128 8.67 1.59 27.29
C VAL A 128 9.70 0.90 28.19
N ALA A 129 9.82 1.35 29.44
CA ALA A 129 10.75 0.75 30.40
C ALA A 129 10.32 -0.69 30.75
N LYS A 130 11.31 -1.56 30.99
CA LYS A 130 11.09 -2.96 31.38
C LYS A 130 10.22 -3.02 32.64
N GLY A 131 9.15 -3.82 32.61
CA GLY A 131 8.23 -4.00 33.74
C GLY A 131 7.03 -3.04 33.77
N VAL A 132 6.95 -2.07 32.85
CA VAL A 132 5.72 -1.26 32.70
C VAL A 132 4.61 -2.11 32.11
N ILE A 133 3.54 -2.33 32.88
CA ILE A 133 2.34 -3.01 32.42
C ILE A 133 1.60 -2.09 31.43
N VAL A 134 1.38 -2.59 30.21
CA VAL A 134 0.56 -1.94 29.19
C VAL A 134 -0.74 -2.75 29.06
N SER A 135 -1.81 -2.28 29.69
CA SER A 135 -3.14 -2.90 29.56
C SER A 135 -3.77 -2.53 28.22
N GLY A 136 -4.43 -3.47 27.53
CA GLY A 136 -4.91 -3.32 26.15
C GLY A 136 -5.79 -2.09 25.92
N ASP A 137 -6.72 -1.82 26.82
CA ASP A 137 -7.69 -0.70 26.69
C ASP A 137 -7.14 0.66 27.15
N LEU A 138 -6.01 0.66 27.86
CA LEU A 138 -5.29 1.87 28.32
C LEU A 138 -3.87 1.94 27.73
N ALA A 139 -3.66 1.29 26.58
CA ALA A 139 -2.35 1.18 25.97
C ALA A 139 -1.86 2.56 25.52
N LYS A 140 -0.88 3.11 26.26
CA LYS A 140 -0.14 4.30 25.82
C LYS A 140 0.40 4.04 24.40
N PRO A 141 0.41 5.05 23.50
CA PRO A 141 0.91 4.88 22.15
C PRO A 141 2.28 4.18 22.16
N THR A 142 2.40 3.06 21.47
CA THR A 142 3.66 2.29 21.37
C THR A 142 4.64 2.93 20.37
N SER A 143 4.17 3.91 19.60
CA SER A 143 4.98 4.73 18.70
C SER A 143 4.46 6.16 18.64
N ARG A 144 5.32 7.08 18.19
CA ARG A 144 5.00 8.49 17.91
C ARG A 144 5.32 8.82 16.47
N THR A 145 4.50 9.66 15.84
CA THR A 145 4.81 10.25 14.53
C THR A 145 5.99 11.21 14.66
N VAL A 146 6.94 11.14 13.72
CA VAL A 146 8.12 12.03 13.65
C VAL A 146 8.24 12.75 12.30
N PHE A 147 7.52 12.27 11.30
CA PHE A 147 7.28 12.97 10.05
C PHE A 147 5.87 12.63 9.58
N SER A 148 5.16 13.58 9.02
CA SER A 148 3.99 13.26 8.20
C SER A 148 3.83 14.23 7.05
N ILE A 149 3.27 13.73 5.96
CA ILE A 149 2.90 14.53 4.81
C ILE A 149 1.61 14.02 4.20
N THR A 150 0.73 14.96 3.90
CA THR A 150 -0.51 14.74 3.15
C THR A 150 -0.30 15.25 1.72
N VAL A 151 -0.65 14.45 0.72
CA VAL A 151 -0.46 14.74 -0.71
C VAL A 151 -1.77 14.56 -1.46
N ARG A 152 -2.21 15.60 -2.17
CA ARG A 152 -3.41 15.54 -3.02
C ARG A 152 -3.04 15.08 -4.44
N ARG A 153 -3.97 14.37 -5.10
CA ARG A 153 -3.84 14.01 -6.52
C ARG A 153 -3.59 15.26 -7.37
N GLY A 154 -2.62 15.17 -8.28
CA GLY A 154 -2.24 16.27 -9.18
C GLY A 154 -1.11 17.18 -8.65
N GLU A 155 -0.64 16.99 -7.41
CA GLU A 155 0.57 17.67 -6.95
C GLU A 155 1.80 17.18 -7.74
N ALA A 156 2.55 18.12 -8.34
CA ALA A 156 3.72 17.78 -9.14
C ALA A 156 4.87 17.26 -8.26
N PRO A 157 5.60 16.19 -8.65
CA PRO A 157 6.67 15.60 -7.84
C PRO A 157 7.78 16.59 -7.42
N ALA A 158 8.08 17.59 -8.25
CA ALA A 158 9.03 18.65 -7.92
C ALA A 158 8.51 19.61 -6.83
N ALA A 159 7.21 19.95 -6.85
CA ALA A 159 6.58 20.76 -5.82
C ALA A 159 6.50 19.99 -4.49
N LEU A 160 6.10 18.71 -4.55
CA LEU A 160 6.08 17.81 -3.40
C LEU A 160 7.47 17.67 -2.76
N ARG A 161 8.53 17.46 -3.56
CA ARG A 161 9.92 17.38 -3.07
C ARG A 161 10.33 18.67 -2.35
N LEU A 162 9.98 19.83 -2.89
CA LEU A 162 10.29 21.13 -2.28
C LEU A 162 9.57 21.32 -0.95
N ARG A 163 8.26 21.06 -0.93
CA ARG A 163 7.37 21.15 0.23
C ARG A 163 7.81 20.22 1.36
N ALA A 164 8.06 18.94 1.05
CA ALA A 164 8.56 17.96 2.00
C ALA A 164 9.94 18.33 2.57
N SER A 165 10.83 18.88 1.73
CA SER A 165 12.16 19.33 2.16
C SER A 165 12.09 20.50 3.12
N ARG A 166 11.26 21.51 2.84
CA ARG A 166 11.11 22.72 3.66
C ARG A 166 10.30 22.49 4.94
N GLY A 167 9.29 21.63 4.88
CA GLY A 167 8.31 21.47 5.95
C GLY A 167 7.19 22.52 5.88
N ASP A 168 6.73 22.85 4.66
CA ASP A 168 5.64 23.82 4.47
C ASP A 168 4.27 23.19 4.81
N ALA A 169 3.16 23.84 4.41
CA ALA A 169 1.80 23.41 4.72
C ALA A 169 1.52 21.92 4.42
N GLY A 170 0.83 21.25 5.35
CA GLY A 170 0.53 19.82 5.24
C GLY A 170 1.75 18.90 5.43
N VAL A 171 2.86 19.42 5.96
CA VAL A 171 4.05 18.65 6.36
C VAL A 171 4.35 18.88 7.84
N PHE A 172 4.67 17.81 8.56
CA PHE A 172 5.14 17.86 9.94
C PHE A 172 6.53 17.20 10.02
N TRP A 173 7.41 17.80 10.82
CA TRP A 173 8.73 17.27 11.18
C TRP A 173 8.93 17.40 12.70
N ASP A 174 9.21 16.29 13.39
CA ASP A 174 9.73 16.30 14.76
C ASP A 174 11.18 16.77 14.71
N GLU A 175 11.45 18.00 15.13
CA GLU A 175 12.78 18.58 15.00
C GLU A 175 13.88 17.77 15.69
N ARG A 176 13.57 17.17 16.85
CA ARG A 176 14.52 16.40 17.63
C ARG A 176 14.98 15.18 16.84
N TRP A 177 14.04 14.46 16.23
CA TRP A 177 14.33 13.35 15.33
C TRP A 177 15.03 13.82 14.06
N ALA A 178 14.55 14.89 13.42
CA ALA A 178 15.13 15.41 12.18
C ALA A 178 16.61 15.82 12.32
N ARG A 179 17.05 16.23 13.52
CA ARG A 179 18.46 16.54 13.84
C ARG A 179 19.35 15.29 14.05
N SER A 180 18.79 14.12 14.32
CA SER A 180 19.55 12.90 14.67
C SER A 180 19.32 11.69 13.77
N ALA A 181 18.27 11.69 12.95
CA ALA A 181 17.87 10.54 12.13
C ALA A 181 18.71 10.39 10.84
N PHE A 182 19.30 11.48 10.36
CA PHE A 182 19.98 11.53 9.08
C PHE A 182 21.48 11.74 9.26
N LYS A 183 22.27 11.16 8.36
CA LYS A 183 23.69 11.55 8.21
C LYS A 183 23.77 12.98 7.69
N ALA A 184 24.84 13.69 8.05
CA ALA A 184 25.16 14.98 7.46
C ALA A 184 25.30 14.84 5.92
N PRO A 185 24.97 15.87 5.12
CA PRO A 185 25.39 15.90 3.72
C PRO A 185 26.91 15.82 3.65
N ALA A 186 27.41 15.08 2.66
CA ALA A 186 28.83 14.99 2.32
C ALA A 186 29.28 16.22 1.51
#